data_AF-A0A2A5SEW2-F1
#
_entry.id   AF-A0A2A5SEW2-F1
#
_cell.length_a   1.000
_cell.length_b   1.000
_cell.length_c   1.000
_cell.angle_alpha   90.00
_cell.angle_beta   90.00
_cell.angle_gamma   90.00
#
_symmetry.space_group_name_H-M   'P 1'
#
loop_
_entity.id
_entity.type
_entity.pdbx_description
1 polymer ?
#
loop_
_entity_poly.entity_id
_entity_poly.type
_entity_poly.pdbx_seq_one_letter_code
_entity_poly.pdbx_strand_id
1 'polypeptide(L)'
;MTKGLKAGGLFLLNTSWNLEQLSKNLPNEMKKFIAENQIRFYTIDAMKIAHETGMERRINTIMQVAFFKLAHVMPFDEAYEILKKDAQKYAKKSPTIVEQNLNAMALALNGLHEVKIPESWAETQEEKTKVLTTESSHKKYVFEIVNKTNAFEGDELSVQTLVDNKMTFGDEPL
;
A
#
# COMPACT_ATOMS: atom_id res chain seq x y z
N MET A 1 2.41 1.89 -7.32
CA MET A 1 2.04 2.34 -5.96
C MET A 1 2.09 3.86 -5.78
N THR A 2 3.08 4.57 -6.34
CA THR A 2 3.19 6.04 -6.27
C THR A 2 2.43 6.78 -7.39
N LYS A 3 1.95 6.06 -8.43
CA LYS A 3 1.17 6.61 -9.55
C LYS A 3 -0.03 7.41 -9.02
N GLY A 4 -0.08 8.71 -9.34
CA GLY A 4 -1.16 9.63 -8.93
C GLY A 4 -0.95 10.35 -7.58
N LEU A 5 0.12 10.07 -6.85
CA LEU A 5 0.45 10.81 -5.64
C LEU A 5 0.96 12.22 -5.99
N LYS A 6 0.41 13.25 -5.35
CA LYS A 6 0.83 14.65 -5.59
C LYS A 6 2.11 14.98 -4.81
N ALA A 7 2.88 15.94 -5.30
CA ALA A 7 4.01 16.51 -4.55
C ALA A 7 3.55 17.08 -3.19
N GLY A 8 4.35 16.86 -2.14
CA GLY A 8 3.98 17.15 -0.75
C GLY A 8 2.88 16.24 -0.19
N GLY A 9 2.44 15.24 -0.95
CA GLY A 9 1.42 14.27 -0.57
C GLY A 9 1.84 13.41 0.62
N LEU A 10 0.89 12.63 1.14
CA LEU A 10 1.11 11.73 2.25
C LEU A 10 1.13 10.28 1.78
N PHE A 11 2.13 9.52 2.23
CA PHE A 11 2.22 8.09 1.99
C PHE A 11 2.30 7.37 3.34
N LEU A 12 1.40 6.42 3.58
CA LEU A 12 1.38 5.60 4.79
C LEU A 12 1.63 4.15 4.40
N LEU A 13 2.68 3.53 4.93
CA LEU A 13 3.01 2.14 4.69
C LEU A 13 2.87 1.31 5.98
N ASN A 14 2.07 0.25 5.91
CA ASN A 14 2.04 -0.75 6.97
C ASN A 14 3.25 -1.69 6.82
N THR A 15 4.22 -1.60 7.72
CA THR A 15 5.44 -2.42 7.70
C THR A 15 6.14 -2.44 9.05
N SER A 16 6.88 -3.51 9.32
CA SER A 16 7.79 -3.63 10.46
C SER A 16 9.21 -3.12 10.14
N TRP A 17 9.43 -2.60 8.93
CA TRP A 17 10.76 -2.20 8.46
C TRP A 17 11.26 -0.93 9.12
N ASN A 18 12.52 -0.96 9.55
CA ASN A 18 13.27 0.24 9.93
C ASN A 18 13.79 0.99 8.67
N LEU A 19 14.45 2.13 8.86
CA LEU A 19 14.96 2.97 7.75
C LEU A 19 15.95 2.23 6.83
N GLU A 20 16.82 1.39 7.39
CA GLU A 20 17.78 0.61 6.61
C GLU A 20 17.06 -0.42 5.74
N GLN A 21 16.10 -1.14 6.32
CA GLN A 21 15.27 -2.11 5.62
C GLN A 21 14.38 -1.44 4.57
N LEU A 22 13.82 -0.27 4.86
CA LEU A 22 13.09 0.55 3.88
C LEU A 22 13.98 0.89 2.69
N SER A 23 15.21 1.37 2.94
CA SER A 23 16.16 1.73 1.89
C SER A 23 16.54 0.54 1.01
N LYS A 24 16.60 -0.66 1.60
CA LYS A 24 16.92 -1.91 0.91
C LYS A 24 15.72 -2.51 0.14
N ASN A 25 14.53 -2.47 0.72
CA ASN A 25 13.37 -3.21 0.21
C ASN A 25 12.44 -2.36 -0.67
N LEU A 26 12.46 -1.03 -0.52
CA LEU A 26 11.66 -0.17 -1.39
C LEU A 26 12.30 -0.10 -2.78
N PRO A 27 11.51 -0.23 -3.86
CA PRO A 27 12.00 -0.07 -5.22
C PRO A 27 12.68 1.30 -5.42
N ASN A 28 13.71 1.32 -6.25
CA ASN A 28 14.49 2.53 -6.54
C ASN A 28 13.64 3.67 -7.10
N GLU A 29 12.72 3.37 -8.03
CA GLU A 29 11.78 4.34 -8.59
C GLU A 29 10.90 4.97 -7.49
N MET A 30 10.42 4.17 -6.53
CA MET A 30 9.60 4.65 -5.43
C MET A 30 10.41 5.56 -4.48
N LYS A 31 11.63 5.15 -4.11
CA LYS A 31 12.51 5.96 -3.26
C LYS A 31 12.80 7.33 -3.88
N LYS A 32 13.17 7.32 -5.17
CA LYS A 32 13.42 8.54 -5.94
C LYS A 32 12.18 9.43 -6.01
N PHE A 33 11.03 8.87 -6.35
CA PHE A 33 9.77 9.61 -6.38
C PHE A 33 9.44 10.25 -5.03
N ILE A 34 9.56 9.51 -3.92
CA ILE A 34 9.30 10.01 -2.57
C ILE A 34 10.20 11.20 -2.23
N ALA A 35 11.49 11.11 -2.55
CA ALA A 35 12.47 12.16 -2.28
C ALA A 35 12.25 13.41 -3.14
N GLU A 36 12.15 13.25 -4.47
CA GLU A 36 12.00 14.36 -5.41
C GLU A 36 10.69 15.13 -5.21
N ASN A 37 9.61 14.43 -4.85
CA ASN A 37 8.28 15.02 -4.66
C ASN A 37 8.01 15.45 -3.21
N GLN A 38 9.02 15.39 -2.33
CA GLN A 38 8.91 15.78 -0.92
C GLN A 38 7.71 15.12 -0.22
N ILE A 39 7.54 13.81 -0.45
CA ILE A 39 6.41 13.06 0.09
C ILE A 39 6.57 12.91 1.60
N ARG A 40 5.51 13.23 2.35
CA ARG A 40 5.43 12.97 3.79
C ARG A 40 5.19 11.49 4.02
N PHE A 41 6.25 10.77 4.36
CA PHE A 41 6.22 9.32 4.48
C PHE A 41 6.08 8.87 5.93
N TYR A 42 5.07 8.05 6.20
CA TYR A 42 4.81 7.46 7.51
C TYR A 42 4.80 5.94 7.44
N THR A 43 5.29 5.30 8.49
CA THR A 43 5.16 3.86 8.70
C THR A 43 4.43 3.54 9.99
N ILE A 44 3.80 2.37 10.01
CA ILE A 44 3.18 1.79 11.20
C ILE A 44 3.28 0.26 11.10
N ASP A 45 3.59 -0.41 12.20
CA ASP A 45 3.52 -1.88 12.27
C ASP A 45 2.14 -2.30 12.81
N ALA A 46 1.15 -2.27 11.94
CA ALA A 46 -0.22 -2.59 12.34
C ALA A 46 -0.39 -4.08 12.69
N MET A 47 0.44 -4.96 12.15
CA MET A 47 0.40 -6.39 12.47
C MET A 47 0.87 -6.65 13.90
N LYS A 48 1.96 -6.00 14.33
CA LYS A 48 2.42 -6.07 15.72
C LYS A 48 1.35 -5.54 16.68
N ILE A 49 0.77 -4.38 16.39
CA ILE A 49 -0.27 -3.77 17.23
C ILE A 49 -1.51 -4.70 17.30
N ALA A 50 -1.92 -5.29 16.17
CA ALA A 50 -3.04 -6.23 16.14
C ALA A 50 -2.76 -7.47 17.00
N HIS A 51 -1.53 -7.97 17.01
CA HIS A 51 -1.14 -9.11 17.84
C HIS A 51 -1.15 -8.76 19.34
N GLU A 52 -0.54 -7.62 19.71
CA GLU A 52 -0.46 -7.14 21.10
C GLU A 52 -1.84 -6.87 21.71
N THR A 53 -2.81 -6.52 20.88
CA THR A 53 -4.18 -6.20 21.30
C THR A 53 -5.13 -7.39 21.18
N GLY A 54 -4.65 -8.57 20.77
CA GLY A 54 -5.49 -9.77 20.59
C GLY A 54 -6.45 -9.70 19.41
N MET A 55 -6.23 -8.78 18.46
CA MET A 55 -6.98 -8.66 17.20
C MET A 55 -6.44 -9.59 16.09
N GLU A 56 -5.43 -10.42 16.41
CA GLU A 56 -4.74 -11.35 15.52
C GLU A 56 -4.18 -10.67 14.26
N ARG A 57 -4.88 -10.76 13.12
CA ARG A 57 -4.47 -10.22 11.83
C ARG A 57 -5.31 -9.03 11.37
N ARG A 58 -6.22 -8.53 12.21
CA ARG A 58 -7.17 -7.46 11.85
C ARG A 58 -6.53 -6.09 12.06
N ILE A 59 -6.00 -5.52 10.98
CA ILE A 59 -5.32 -4.21 10.99
C ILE A 59 -6.24 -3.02 10.69
N ASN A 60 -7.50 -3.26 10.31
CA ASN A 60 -8.39 -2.24 9.75
C ASN A 60 -8.56 -1.03 10.68
N THR A 61 -8.86 -1.26 11.95
CA THR A 61 -9.07 -0.20 12.95
C THR A 61 -7.80 0.63 13.16
N ILE A 62 -6.64 -0.02 13.19
CA ILE A 62 -5.33 0.62 13.34
C ILE A 62 -5.05 1.52 12.13
N MET A 63 -5.28 1.01 10.91
CA MET A 63 -5.08 1.76 9.67
C MET A 63 -6.09 2.92 9.52
N GLN A 64 -7.32 2.77 10.01
CA GLN A 64 -8.31 3.85 10.03
C GLN A 64 -7.90 4.99 10.96
N VAL A 65 -7.44 4.68 12.18
CA VAL A 65 -6.92 5.70 13.11
C VAL A 65 -5.74 6.42 12.48
N ALA A 66 -4.80 5.68 11.88
CA ALA A 66 -3.67 6.26 11.18
C ALA A 66 -4.09 7.18 10.02
N PHE A 67 -5.06 6.74 9.21
CA PHE A 67 -5.62 7.56 8.14
C PHE A 67 -6.21 8.87 8.65
N PHE A 68 -7.13 8.84 9.63
CA PHE A 68 -7.77 10.06 10.13
C PHE A 68 -6.79 11.00 10.84
N LYS A 69 -5.77 10.44 11.49
CA LYS A 69 -4.71 11.23 12.13
C LYS A 69 -3.88 12.03 11.12
N LEU A 70 -3.58 11.42 9.98
CA LEU A 70 -2.65 11.94 8.98
C LEU A 70 -3.33 12.74 7.85
N ALA A 71 -4.51 12.30 7.42
CA ALA A 71 -5.21 12.87 6.28
C ALA A 71 -5.83 14.24 6.58
N HIS A 72 -6.05 14.58 7.86
CA HIS A 72 -6.64 15.86 8.31
C HIS A 72 -7.92 16.25 7.56
N VAL A 73 -8.72 15.27 7.16
CA VAL A 73 -9.99 15.48 6.44
C VAL A 73 -11.07 16.11 7.32
N MET A 74 -10.93 15.98 8.64
CA MET A 74 -11.78 16.57 9.67
C MET A 74 -10.99 16.68 10.99
N PRO A 75 -11.52 17.36 12.03
CA PRO A 75 -10.90 17.39 13.34
C PRO A 75 -10.65 15.98 13.88
N PHE A 76 -9.41 15.71 14.29
CA PHE A 76 -9.01 14.35 14.68
C PHE A 76 -9.81 13.84 15.88
N ASP A 77 -10.09 14.69 16.87
CA ASP A 77 -10.84 14.31 18.06
C ASP A 77 -12.27 13.86 17.73
N GLU A 78 -12.93 14.55 16.79
CA GLU A 78 -14.25 14.16 16.29
C GLU A 78 -14.20 12.82 15.54
N ALA A 79 -13.21 12.64 14.66
CA ALA A 79 -13.00 11.37 13.95
C ALA A 79 -12.74 10.22 14.93
N TYR A 80 -11.92 10.46 15.96
CA TYR A 80 -11.57 9.46 16.95
C TYR A 80 -12.79 9.03 17.78
N GLU A 81 -13.65 9.97 18.17
CA GLU A 81 -14.91 9.65 18.84
C GLU A 81 -15.89 8.88 17.94
N ILE A 82 -15.96 9.19 16.65
CA ILE A 82 -16.75 8.42 15.68
C ILE A 82 -16.23 6.97 15.59
N LEU A 83 -14.91 6.78 15.49
CA LEU A 83 -14.30 5.45 15.45
C LEU A 83 -14.56 4.65 16.74
N LYS A 84 -14.49 5.28 17.91
CA LYS A 84 -14.83 4.64 19.18
C LYS A 84 -16.28 4.18 19.21
N LYS A 85 -17.21 5.02 18.73
CA LYS A 85 -18.63 4.66 18.61
C LYS A 85 -18.84 3.52 17.62
N ASP A 86 -18.09 3.48 16.52
CA ASP A 86 -18.16 2.38 15.56
C ASP A 86 -17.69 1.05 16.18
N ALA A 87 -16.63 1.08 16.98
CA ALA A 87 -16.16 -0.09 17.73
C ALA A 87 -17.24 -0.66 18.67
N GLN A 88 -18.14 0.17 19.21
CA GLN A 88 -19.26 -0.28 20.04
C GLN A 88 -20.27 -1.16 19.28
N LYS A 89 -20.30 -1.12 17.94
CA LYS A 89 -21.17 -2.02 17.16
C LYS A 89 -20.84 -3.50 17.40
N TYR A 90 -19.60 -3.80 17.79
CA TYR A 90 -19.17 -5.16 18.13
C TYR A 90 -19.58 -5.60 19.55
N ALA A 91 -20.13 -4.71 20.39
CA ALA A 91 -20.57 -5.04 21.75
C ALA A 91 -21.61 -6.17 21.76
N LYS A 92 -22.47 -6.24 20.72
CA LYS A 92 -23.44 -7.34 20.56
C LYS A 92 -22.79 -8.71 20.36
N LYS A 93 -21.56 -8.76 19.85
CA LYS A 93 -20.81 -10.02 19.61
C LYS A 93 -19.95 -10.39 20.81
N SER A 94 -19.17 -9.45 21.32
CA SER A 94 -18.34 -9.65 22.50
C SER A 94 -17.84 -8.31 23.05
N PRO A 95 -17.96 -8.05 24.36
CA PRO A 95 -17.34 -6.90 25.02
C PRO A 95 -15.81 -6.87 24.85
N THR A 96 -15.17 -8.05 24.82
CA THR A 96 -13.72 -8.17 24.64
C THR A 96 -13.28 -7.59 23.29
N ILE A 97 -14.03 -7.82 22.21
CA ILE A 97 -13.68 -7.28 20.88
C ILE A 97 -13.70 -5.75 20.90
N VAL A 98 -14.64 -5.15 21.64
CA VAL A 98 -14.71 -3.68 21.78
C VAL A 98 -13.46 -3.17 22.50
N GLU A 99 -13.09 -3.78 23.61
CA GLU A 99 -11.90 -3.42 24.38
C GLU A 99 -10.62 -3.56 23.54
N GLN A 100 -10.46 -4.66 22.81
CA GLN A 100 -9.33 -4.89 21.92
C GLN A 100 -9.22 -3.80 20.84
N ASN A 101 -10.34 -3.40 20.24
CA ASN A 101 -10.35 -2.30 19.26
C ASN A 101 -9.95 -0.98 19.91
N LEU A 102 -10.50 -0.62 21.08
CA LEU A 102 -10.15 0.61 21.77
C LEU A 102 -8.65 0.66 22.14
N ASN A 103 -8.10 -0.47 22.59
CA ASN A 103 -6.67 -0.60 22.89
C ASN A 103 -5.82 -0.47 21.61
N ALA A 104 -6.22 -1.11 20.52
CA ALA A 104 -5.53 -0.99 19.23
C ALA A 104 -5.57 0.43 18.68
N MET A 105 -6.68 1.14 18.85
CA MET A 105 -6.80 2.56 18.49
C MET A 105 -5.82 3.42 19.28
N ALA A 106 -5.68 3.19 20.58
CA ALA A 106 -4.74 3.93 21.43
C ALA A 106 -3.27 3.64 21.04
N LEU A 107 -2.92 2.38 20.80
CA LEU A 107 -1.57 2.02 20.37
C LEU A 107 -1.24 2.54 18.96
N ALA A 108 -2.23 2.59 18.05
CA ALA A 108 -2.05 3.15 16.71
C ALA A 108 -1.58 4.61 16.74
N LEU A 109 -2.03 5.41 17.71
CA LEU A 109 -1.62 6.81 17.85
C LEU A 109 -0.14 6.96 18.20
N ASN A 110 0.40 6.01 18.97
CA ASN A 110 1.81 6.01 19.37
C ASN A 110 2.71 5.27 18.38
N GLY A 111 2.14 4.38 17.56
CA GLY A 111 2.87 3.56 16.59
C GLY A 111 3.09 4.20 15.21
N LEU A 112 2.60 5.43 15.02
CA LEU A 112 2.85 6.21 13.80
C LEU A 112 4.25 6.81 13.83
N HIS A 113 5.07 6.46 12.84
CA HIS A 113 6.43 6.95 12.72
C HIS A 113 6.62 7.72 11.41
N GLU A 114 7.02 8.98 11.50
CA GLU A 114 7.44 9.76 10.34
C GLU A 114 8.84 9.31 9.92
N VAL A 115 8.99 8.95 8.64
CA VAL A 115 10.27 8.53 8.06
C VAL A 115 11.01 9.77 7.56
N LYS A 116 12.19 10.03 8.14
CA LYS A 116 13.10 11.04 7.61
C LYS A 116 13.73 10.51 6.31
N ILE A 117 13.34 11.09 5.18
CA ILE A 117 13.81 10.66 3.86
C ILE A 117 15.29 11.03 3.69
N PRO A 118 16.18 10.04 3.45
CA PRO A 118 17.58 10.32 3.12
C PRO A 118 17.71 10.99 1.76
N GLU A 119 18.61 11.98 1.62
CA GLU A 119 18.88 12.63 0.34
C GLU A 119 19.35 11.65 -0.75
N SER A 120 20.04 10.58 -0.35
CA SER A 120 20.51 9.51 -1.24
C SER A 120 19.38 8.78 -1.99
N TRP A 121 18.13 8.88 -1.52
CA TRP A 121 17.00 8.31 -2.24
C TRP A 121 16.73 9.03 -3.56
N ALA A 122 17.00 10.34 -3.66
CA ALA A 122 16.86 11.09 -4.91
C ALA A 122 17.94 10.70 -5.95
N GLU A 123 19.11 10.29 -5.49
CA GLU A 123 20.25 9.89 -6.33
C GLU A 123 20.17 8.42 -6.78
N THR A 124 19.15 7.69 -6.33
CA THR A 124 19.02 6.27 -6.64
C THR A 124 18.75 6.07 -8.13
N GLN A 125 19.55 5.20 -8.77
CA GLN A 125 19.38 4.85 -10.17
C GLN A 125 18.27 3.82 -10.36
N GLU A 126 17.49 3.97 -11.43
CA GLU A 126 16.51 2.98 -11.84
C GLU A 126 17.21 1.65 -12.12
N GLU A 127 16.73 0.59 -11.47
CA GLU A 127 17.14 -0.76 -11.83
C GLU A 127 16.56 -1.09 -13.19
N LYS A 128 17.43 -1.38 -14.17
CA LYS A 128 16.99 -1.85 -15.48
C LYS A 128 16.30 -3.20 -15.29
N THR A 129 14.98 -3.23 -15.46
CA THR A 129 14.23 -4.48 -15.53
C THR A 129 14.85 -5.34 -16.63
N LYS A 130 15.23 -6.58 -16.30
CA LYS A 130 15.70 -7.54 -17.30
C LYS A 130 14.59 -7.74 -18.32
N VAL A 131 14.82 -7.33 -19.57
CA VAL A 131 13.92 -7.61 -20.68
C VAL A 131 13.99 -9.11 -20.93
N LEU A 132 12.92 -9.83 -20.60
CA LEU A 132 12.81 -11.27 -20.88
C LEU A 132 12.37 -11.45 -22.33
N THR A 133 13.01 -12.37 -23.06
CA THR A 133 12.74 -12.58 -24.48
C THR A 133 11.41 -13.32 -24.68
N THR A 134 10.56 -12.80 -25.57
CA THR A 134 9.26 -13.36 -25.96
C THR A 134 9.40 -14.34 -27.13
N GLU A 135 10.29 -15.33 -27.00
CA GLU A 135 10.67 -16.21 -28.13
C GLU A 135 9.57 -17.20 -28.59
N SER A 136 8.48 -17.35 -27.83
CA SER A 136 7.34 -18.19 -28.23
C SER A 136 6.02 -17.45 -28.08
N SER A 137 4.99 -17.88 -28.83
CA SER A 137 3.63 -17.31 -28.75
C SER A 137 3.04 -17.39 -27.34
N HIS A 138 3.26 -18.50 -26.63
CA HIS A 138 2.85 -18.67 -25.23
C HIS A 138 3.58 -17.67 -24.31
N LYS A 139 4.90 -17.47 -24.50
CA LYS A 139 5.63 -16.44 -23.75
C LYS A 139 5.12 -15.04 -24.08
N LYS A 140 4.82 -14.75 -25.35
CA LYS A 140 4.28 -13.47 -25.80
C LYS A 140 2.95 -13.14 -25.10
N TYR A 141 2.00 -14.07 -25.11
CA TYR A 141 0.72 -13.93 -24.40
C TYR A 141 0.92 -13.68 -22.89
N VAL A 142 1.80 -14.46 -22.24
CA VAL A 142 2.07 -14.29 -20.81
C VAL A 142 2.68 -12.92 -20.51
N PHE A 143 3.68 -12.49 -21.27
CA PHE A 143 4.39 -11.22 -21.00
C PHE A 143 3.58 -9.98 -21.39
N GLU A 144 2.85 -10.03 -22.50
CA GLU A 144 2.10 -8.87 -23.00
C GLU A 144 0.70 -8.75 -22.40
N ILE A 145 0.00 -9.86 -22.13
CA ILE A 145 -1.38 -9.85 -21.64
C ILE A 145 -1.44 -10.18 -20.15
N VAL A 146 -1.04 -11.40 -19.77
CA VAL A 146 -1.25 -11.91 -18.40
C VAL A 146 -0.53 -11.06 -17.37
N ASN A 147 0.74 -10.72 -17.61
CA ASN A 147 1.52 -9.91 -16.69
C ASN A 147 0.97 -8.49 -16.54
N LYS A 148 0.55 -7.85 -17.64
CA LYS A 148 -0.05 -6.51 -17.61
C LYS A 148 -1.37 -6.51 -16.83
N THR A 149 -2.23 -7.49 -17.08
CA THR A 149 -3.49 -7.65 -16.33
C THR A 149 -3.23 -7.90 -14.84
N ASN A 150 -2.30 -8.80 -14.50
CA ASN A 150 -1.94 -9.10 -13.10
C ASN A 150 -1.26 -7.93 -12.39
N ALA A 151 -0.58 -7.04 -13.13
CA ALA A 151 0.01 -5.81 -12.62
C ALA A 151 -1.04 -4.69 -12.44
N PHE A 152 -2.33 -4.94 -12.70
CA PHE A 152 -3.41 -3.95 -12.73
C PHE A 152 -3.21 -2.87 -13.81
N GLU A 153 -2.55 -3.23 -14.91
CA GLU A 153 -2.28 -2.37 -16.08
C GLU A 153 -3.04 -2.87 -17.32
N GLY A 154 -4.11 -3.65 -17.13
CA GLY A 154 -4.92 -4.20 -18.22
C GLY A 154 -5.57 -3.11 -19.09
N ASP A 155 -5.91 -1.95 -18.49
CA ASP A 155 -6.46 -0.80 -19.23
C ASP A 155 -5.46 -0.18 -20.22
N GLU A 156 -4.16 -0.46 -20.08
CA GLU A 156 -3.13 0.00 -21.01
C GLU A 156 -3.03 -0.90 -22.27
N LEU A 157 -3.72 -2.05 -22.29
CA LEU A 157 -3.72 -2.97 -23.42
C LEU A 157 -4.52 -2.38 -24.59
N SER A 158 -3.86 -2.21 -25.73
CA SER A 158 -4.53 -1.74 -26.94
C SER A 158 -5.30 -2.87 -27.63
N VAL A 159 -6.29 -2.49 -28.45
CA VAL A 159 -6.99 -3.45 -29.34
C VAL A 159 -5.99 -4.20 -30.23
N GLN A 160 -4.94 -3.51 -30.70
CA GLN A 160 -3.91 -4.14 -31.52
C GLN A 160 -3.14 -5.20 -30.74
N THR A 161 -2.84 -4.97 -29.46
CA THR A 161 -2.15 -5.94 -28.59
C THR A 161 -2.96 -7.22 -28.45
N LEU A 162 -4.30 -7.13 -28.36
CA LEU A 162 -5.18 -8.30 -28.32
C LEU A 162 -5.19 -9.05 -29.66
N VAL A 163 -5.30 -8.34 -30.78
CA VAL A 163 -5.25 -8.92 -32.14
C VAL A 163 -3.91 -9.65 -32.37
N ASP A 164 -2.80 -9.04 -31.98
CA ASP A 164 -1.44 -9.58 -32.14
C ASP A 164 -1.19 -10.84 -31.27
N ASN A 165 -2.03 -11.05 -30.26
CA ASN A 165 -2.08 -12.25 -29.43
C ASN A 165 -3.23 -13.20 -29.83
N LYS A 166 -3.87 -12.98 -30.98
CA LYS A 166 -4.96 -13.81 -31.53
C LYS A 166 -6.22 -13.86 -30.64
N MET A 167 -6.43 -12.87 -29.80
CA MET A 167 -7.60 -12.78 -28.90
C MET A 167 -8.77 -12.04 -29.58
N THR A 168 -9.16 -12.46 -30.79
CA THR A 168 -10.14 -11.71 -31.61
C THR A 168 -11.59 -12.10 -31.40
N PHE A 169 -11.86 -13.35 -30.95
CA PHE A 169 -13.23 -13.86 -30.74
C PHE A 169 -13.41 -14.55 -29.37
N GLY A 170 -12.73 -14.03 -28.34
CA GLY A 170 -12.72 -14.65 -27.00
C GLY A 170 -11.79 -15.86 -26.89
N ASP A 171 -10.95 -16.09 -27.90
CA ASP A 171 -9.91 -17.11 -27.89
C ASP A 171 -8.79 -16.73 -26.92
N GLU A 172 -8.35 -17.69 -26.11
CA GLU A 172 -7.13 -17.59 -25.31
C GLU A 172 -6.02 -18.44 -25.97
N PRO A 173 -4.88 -17.84 -26.34
CA PRO A 173 -3.76 -18.57 -26.92
C PRO A 173 -3.01 -19.36 -25.84
N LEU A 174 -3.59 -20.49 -25.40
CA LEU A 174 -2.96 -21.48 -24.52
C LEU A 174 -2.47 -22.71 -25.30
#